data_AF-A0A822ZJQ4-F1
#
_entry.id   AF-A0A822ZJQ4-F1
#
_cell.length_a   1.000
_cell.length_b   1.000
_cell.length_c   1.000
_cell.angle_alpha   90.00
_cell.angle_beta   90.00
_cell.angle_gamma   90.00
#
_symmetry.space_group_name_H-M   'P 1'
#
loop_
_entity.id
_entity.type
_entity.pdbx_description
1 polymer ?
#
loop_
_entity_poly.entity_id
_entity_poly.type
_entity_poly.pdbx_seq_one_letter_code
_entity_poly.pdbx_strand_id
1 'polypeptide(L)' 'MFTYLLLRFSTRQVEVALRNLILSDYAKKNNVNTSALTQSKIRDIILGTEITQPSQQRQQIAEIEKQVIFSSYA' A
#
# COMPACT_ATOMS: atom_id res chain seq x y z
N MET A 1 -11.88 -36.17 2.47
CA MET A 1 -11.42 -35.10 3.39
C MET A 1 -9.95 -34.72 3.18
N PHE A 2 -9.04 -35.69 3.00
CA PHE A 2 -7.59 -35.43 2.85
C PHE A 2 -7.19 -34.65 1.58
N THR A 3 -7.84 -34.93 0.44
CA THR A 3 -7.59 -34.24 -0.84
C THR A 3 -7.97 -32.75 -0.80
N TYR A 4 -9.05 -32.38 -0.13
CA TYR A 4 -9.48 -30.98 0.04
C TYR A 4 -8.50 -30.17 0.92
N LEU A 5 -7.84 -30.81 1.88
CA LEU A 5 -6.88 -30.14 2.76
C LEU A 5 -5.58 -29.78 2.02
N LEU A 6 -5.09 -30.71 1.18
CA LEU A 6 -3.93 -30.47 0.30
C LEU A 6 -4.20 -29.38 -0.73
N LEU A 7 -5.38 -29.39 -1.36
CA LEU A 7 -5.75 -28.36 -2.33
C LEU A 7 -5.82 -26.98 -1.66
N ARG A 8 -6.39 -26.90 -0.45
CA ARG A 8 -6.45 -25.66 0.35
C ARG A 8 -5.06 -25.16 0.79
N PHE A 9 -4.11 -26.06 1.02
CA PHE A 9 -2.72 -25.68 1.32
C PHE A 9 -2.02 -25.08 0.10
N SER A 10 -2.23 -25.69 -1.08
CA SER A 10 -1.69 -25.19 -2.35
C SER A 10 -2.23 -23.80 -2.71
N THR A 11 -3.55 -23.59 -2.59
CA THR A 11 -4.16 -22.28 -2.91
C THR A 11 -3.66 -21.16 -2.00
N ARG A 12 -3.42 -21.43 -0.71
CA ARG A 12 -2.83 -20.44 0.20
C ARG A 12 -1.44 -19.99 -0.24
N GLN A 13 -0.60 -20.90 -0.71
CA GLN A 13 0.75 -20.53 -1.15
C GLN A 13 0.70 -19.62 -2.39
N VAL A 14 -0.22 -19.90 -3.32
CA VAL A 14 -0.42 -19.06 -4.50
C VAL A 14 -0.93 -17.67 -4.12
N GLU A 15 -1.88 -17.58 -3.17
CA GLU A 15 -2.41 -16.29 -2.68
C GLU A 15 -1.30 -15.42 -2.08
N VAL A 16 -0.45 -16.01 -1.22
CA VAL A 16 0.68 -15.30 -0.60
C VAL A 16 1.70 -14.85 -1.66
N ALA A 17 2.03 -15.72 -2.61
CA ALA A 17 2.95 -15.38 -3.69
C ALA A 17 2.43 -14.21 -4.54
N LEU A 18 1.14 -14.22 -4.90
CA LEU A 18 0.51 -13.18 -5.70
C LEU A 18 0.47 -11.84 -4.95
N ARG A 19 0.08 -11.86 -3.66
CA ARG A 19 0.13 -10.68 -2.78
C ARG A 19 1.54 -10.08 -2.72
N ASN A 20 2.55 -10.92 -2.55
CA ASN A 20 3.95 -10.47 -2.46
C ASN A 20 4.43 -9.85 -3.77
N LEU A 21 4.03 -10.40 -4.92
CA LEU A 21 4.38 -9.88 -6.23
C LEU A 21 3.81 -8.48 -6.45
N ILE A 22 2.51 -8.29 -6.17
CA ILE A 22 1.82 -6.99 -6.32
C ILE A 22 2.47 -5.93 -5.42
N LEU A 23 2.72 -6.28 -4.15
CA LEU A 23 3.34 -5.36 -3.20
C LEU A 23 4.77 -5.00 -3.57
N SER A 24 5.55 -5.95 -4.11
CA SER A 24 6.91 -5.68 -4.57
C SER A 24 6.94 -4.71 -5.76
N ASP A 25 6.03 -4.90 -6.71
CA ASP A 25 5.91 -4.00 -7.87
C ASP A 25 5.47 -2.59 -7.46
N TYR A 26 4.47 -2.49 -6.56
CA TYR A 26 4.04 -1.21 -6.01
C TYR A 26 5.16 -0.48 -5.27
N ALA A 27 5.91 -1.20 -4.43
CA ALA A 27 7.02 -0.67 -3.66
C ALA A 27 8.11 -0.07 -4.56
N LYS A 28 8.46 -0.77 -5.64
CA LYS A 28 9.43 -0.29 -6.64
C LYS A 28 8.93 0.94 -7.39
N LYS A 29 7.69 0.91 -7.90
CA LYS A 29 7.12 2.02 -8.69
C LYS A 29 7.01 3.32 -7.89
N ASN A 30 6.70 3.21 -6.60
CA ASN A 30 6.45 4.36 -5.74
C ASN A 30 7.62 4.72 -4.82
N ASN A 31 8.73 3.97 -4.86
CA ASN A 31 9.86 4.11 -3.94
C ASN A 31 9.43 4.04 -2.46
N VAL A 32 8.55 3.09 -2.12
CA VAL A 32 7.99 2.90 -0.78
C VAL A 32 8.41 1.53 -0.24
N ASN A 33 8.78 1.47 1.04
CA ASN A 33 9.07 0.19 1.69
C ASN A 33 7.76 -0.55 2.04
N THR A 34 7.64 -1.83 1.66
CA THR A 34 6.46 -2.65 1.98
C THR A 34 6.21 -2.78 3.47
N SER A 35 7.27 -2.74 4.29
CA SER A 35 7.18 -2.77 5.76
C SER A 35 6.55 -1.52 6.37
N ALA A 36 6.53 -0.40 5.63
CA ALA A 36 5.92 0.85 6.08
C ALA A 36 4.41 0.91 5.78
N LEU A 37 3.85 -0.07 5.07
CA LEU A 37 2.44 -0.10 4.70
C LEU A 37 1.61 -0.77 5.80
N THR A 38 0.54 -0.12 6.23
CA THR A 38 -0.46 -0.72 7.12
C THR A 38 -1.30 -1.77 6.39
N GLN A 39 -1.96 -2.67 7.13
CA GLN A 39 -2.83 -3.69 6.52
C GLN A 39 -3.97 -3.11 5.68
N SER A 40 -4.50 -1.93 6.06
CA SER A 40 -5.49 -1.21 5.26
C SER A 40 -4.90 -0.75 3.92
N LYS A 41 -3.72 -0.13 3.93
CA LYS A 41 -3.02 0.27 2.70
C LYS A 41 -2.70 -0.92 1.80
N ILE A 42 -2.28 -2.06 2.38
CA ILE A 42 -2.03 -3.29 1.61
C ILE A 42 -3.31 -3.79 0.93
N ARG A 43 -4.45 -3.77 1.64
CA ARG A 43 -5.75 -4.13 1.07
C ARG A 43 -6.10 -3.19 -0.09
N ASP A 44 -5.93 -1.89 0.09
CA ASP A 44 -6.23 -0.88 -0.93
C ASP A 44 -5.38 -1.09 -2.21
N ILE A 45 -4.09 -1.42 -2.07
CA ILE A 45 -3.19 -1.75 -3.20
C ILE A 45 -3.69 -2.97 -3.97
N ILE A 46 -4.08 -4.03 -3.26
CA ILE A 46 -4.52 -5.29 -3.87
C ILE A 46 -5.89 -5.12 -4.55
N LEU A 47 -6.78 -4.32 -3.96
CA LEU A 47 -8.10 -4.01 -4.52
C LEU A 47 -8.05 -2.99 -5.66
N GLY A 48 -6.91 -2.34 -5.91
CA GLY A 48 -6.75 -1.35 -6.97
C GLY A 48 -7.50 -0.05 -6.69
N THR A 49 -7.83 0.25 -5.43
CA THR A 49 -8.41 1.55 -5.07
C THR A 49 -7.35 2.64 -5.23
N GLU A 50 -7.76 3.83 -5.66
CA GLU A 50 -6.83 4.96 -5.83
C GLU A 50 -6.19 5.32 -4.49
N ILE A 51 -4.92 4.93 -4.32
CA ILE A 51 -4.12 5.34 -3.19
C ILE A 51 -3.39 6.57 -3.63
N THR A 52 -3.71 7.72 -3.05
CA THR A 52 -2.88 8.91 -3.20
C THR A 52 -1.44 8.52 -2.85
N GLN A 53 -0.52 8.71 -3.79
CA GLN A 53 0.85 8.24 -3.63
C GLN A 53 1.43 8.86 -2.35
N PRO A 54 2.20 8.11 -1.53
CA PRO A 54 2.76 8.66 -0.30
C PRO A 54 3.60 9.93 -0.53
N SER A 55 4.25 10.03 -1.68
CA SER A 55 4.93 11.24 -2.16
C SER A 55 3.96 12.42 -2.34
N GLN A 56 2.83 12.21 -3.01
CA GLN A 56 1.79 13.22 -3.21
C GLN A 56 1.12 13.62 -1.90
N GLN A 57 0.86 12.67 -0.99
CA GLN A 57 0.34 13.01 0.34
C GLN A 57 1.33 13.88 1.13
N ARG A 58 2.63 13.56 1.08
CA ARG A 58 3.67 14.40 1.71
C ARG A 58 3.74 15.80 1.10
N GLN A 59 3.61 15.92 -0.22
CA GLN A 59 3.59 17.21 -0.91
C GLN A 59 2.37 18.04 -0.48
N GLN A 60 1.18 17.44 -0.45
CA GLN A 60 -0.04 18.12 -0.02
C GLN A 60 0.06 18.61 1.43
N ILE A 61 0.62 17.80 2.34
CA ILE A 61 0.83 18.20 3.74
C ILE A 61 1.80 19.38 3.80
N ALA A 62 2.92 19.34 3.08
CA ALA A 62 3.89 20.43 3.05
C ALA A 62 3.30 21.73 2.48
N GLU A 63 2.38 21.64 1.52
CA GLU A 63 1.68 22.79 0.94
C GLU A 63 0.67 23.40 1.91
N ILE A 64 -0.08 22.56 2.62
CA ILE A 64 -1.01 22.99 3.68
C ILE A 64 -0.24 23.62 4.83
N GLU A 65 0.85 23.02 5.29
CA GLU A 65 1.73 23.59 6.33
C GLU A 65 2.24 24.98 5.93
N LYS A 66 2.70 25.16 4.68
CA LYS A 66 3.10 26.48 4.18
C LYS A 66 1.98 27.50 4.20
N GLN A 67 0.76 27.13 3.80
CA GLN A 67 -0.39 28.04 3.82
C GLN A 67 -0.80 28.43 5.25
N VAL A 68 -0.82 27.47 6.17
CA VAL A 68 -1.16 27.71 7.59
C VAL A 68 -0.11 28.61 8.24
N ILE A 69 1.18 28.36 7.98
CA ILE A 69 2.28 29.21 8.47
C ILE A 69 2.11 30.63 7.93
N PHE A 70 1.91 30.82 6.62
CA PHE A 70 1.76 32.16 6.03
C PHE A 70 0.55 32.93 6.59
N SER A 71 -0.60 32.27 6.78
CA SER A 71 -1.80 32.90 7.33
C SER A 71 -1.70 33.24 8.82
N SER A 72 -0.77 32.64 9.57
CA SER A 72 -0.57 32.92 10.99
C SER A 72 0.30 34.16 11.25
N TYR A 73 1.06 34.61 10.25
CA TYR A 73 1.94 35.78 10.33
C TYR A 73 1.41 37.02 9.58
N ALA A 74 0.21 36.92 9.01
CA ALA A 74 -0.54 38.03 8.38
C ALA A 74 -1.64 38.52 9.33
#